data_AF-A0A2A6Z7T5-F1
#
_entry.id   AF-A0A2A6Z7T5-F1
#
_cell.length_a   1.000
_cell.length_b   1.000
_cell.length_c   1.000
_cell.angle_alpha   90.00
_cell.angle_beta   90.00
_cell.angle_gamma   90.00
#
_symmetry.space_group_name_H-M   'P 1'
#
loop_
_entity.id
_entity.type
_entity.pdbx_description
1 polymer ?
#
loop_
_entity_poly.entity_id
_entity_poly.type
_entity_poly.pdbx_seq_one_letter_code
_entity_poly.pdbx_strand_id
1 'polypeptide(L)'
;MSEEETRKRTSAILGHPVSDSAWSEAWEKAKRKIRHIAEFCGYDGCREQPGYMAQIAAEYIREAAFSAWTIMDNKEKGRQKLTTPEHTPTVYHVFYAKSRRTHNGAFDVEP
;
A
#
# COMPACT_ATOMS: atom_id res chain seq x y z
N MET A 1 -17.99 21.25 4.62
CA MET A 1 -17.83 21.32 3.14
C MET A 1 -18.76 20.33 2.46
N SER A 2 -18.96 20.44 1.14
CA SER A 2 -19.81 19.51 0.38
C SER A 2 -19.07 18.22 0.04
N GLU A 3 -19.55 17.09 0.56
CA GLU A 3 -19.03 15.76 0.22
C GLU A 3 -19.26 15.43 -1.26
N GLU A 4 -20.44 15.77 -1.78
CA GLU A 4 -20.82 15.51 -3.18
C GLU A 4 -19.92 16.29 -4.15
N GLU A 5 -19.62 17.56 -3.84
CA GLU A 5 -18.70 18.36 -4.64
C GLU A 5 -17.28 17.76 -4.63
N THR A 6 -16.82 17.33 -3.46
CA THR A 6 -15.51 16.69 -3.31
C THR A 6 -15.47 15.41 -4.14
N ARG A 7 -16.51 14.58 -4.10
CA ARG A 7 -16.61 13.34 -4.89
C ARG A 7 -16.59 13.60 -6.40
N LYS A 8 -17.30 14.63 -6.86
CA LYS A 8 -17.27 15.06 -8.27
C LYS A 8 -15.85 15.46 -8.70
N ARG A 9 -15.16 16.25 -7.88
CA ARG A 9 -13.76 16.65 -8.13
C ARG A 9 -12.81 15.44 -8.12
N THR A 10 -12.98 14.51 -7.18
CA THR A 10 -12.18 13.27 -7.13
C THR A 10 -12.37 12.43 -8.39
N SER A 11 -13.61 12.29 -8.85
CA SER A 11 -13.92 11.57 -10.11
C SER A 11 -13.27 12.28 -11.32
N ALA A 12 -13.28 13.61 -11.35
CA ALA A 12 -12.60 14.38 -12.39
C ALA A 12 -11.07 14.19 -12.36
N ILE A 13 -10.45 14.13 -11.18
CA ILE A 13 -9.00 13.88 -11.02
C ILE A 13 -8.63 12.47 -11.51
N LEU A 14 -9.46 11.48 -11.22
CA LEU A 14 -9.22 10.08 -11.61
C LEU A 14 -9.56 9.79 -13.07
N GLY A 15 -10.33 10.67 -13.73
CA GLY A 15 -10.81 10.47 -15.10
C GLY A 15 -11.93 9.44 -15.24
N HIS A 16 -12.49 8.96 -14.13
CA HIS A 16 -13.59 8.00 -14.11
C HIS A 16 -14.46 8.17 -12.85
N PRO A 17 -15.73 7.73 -12.87
CA PRO A 17 -16.57 7.77 -11.69
C PRO A 17 -16.01 6.92 -10.56
N VAL A 18 -16.11 7.42 -9.32
CA VAL A 18 -15.70 6.71 -8.11
C VAL A 18 -16.89 5.90 -7.57
N SER A 19 -16.68 4.61 -7.28
CA SER A 19 -17.69 3.76 -6.64
C SER A 19 -17.98 4.18 -5.20
N ASP A 20 -19.16 3.84 -4.66
CA ASP A 20 -19.53 4.19 -3.28
C ASP A 20 -18.59 3.57 -2.24
N SER A 21 -18.17 2.32 -2.46
CA SER A 21 -17.23 1.63 -1.57
C SER A 21 -15.85 2.28 -1.54
N ALA A 22 -15.28 2.58 -2.72
CA ALA A 22 -13.98 3.26 -2.81
C ALA A 22 -14.07 4.69 -2.25
N TRP A 23 -15.20 5.37 -2.45
CA TRP A 23 -15.42 6.71 -1.94
C TRP A 23 -15.46 6.74 -0.41
N SER A 24 -16.29 5.90 0.22
CA SER A 24 -16.46 5.90 1.67
C SER A 24 -15.14 5.65 2.40
N GLU A 25 -14.34 4.69 1.95
CA GLU A 25 -13.04 4.40 2.56
C GLU A 25 -12.03 5.54 2.36
N ALA A 26 -11.93 6.07 1.14
CA ALA A 26 -11.03 7.17 0.81
C ALA A 26 -11.40 8.47 1.55
N TRP A 27 -12.71 8.72 1.74
CA TRP A 27 -13.23 9.89 2.43
C TRP A 27 -12.85 9.89 3.92
N GLU A 28 -13.01 8.76 4.61
CA GLU A 28 -12.61 8.63 6.01
C GLU A 28 -11.09 8.77 6.19
N LYS A 29 -10.31 8.19 5.28
CA LYS A 29 -8.86 8.34 5.28
C LYS A 29 -8.43 9.79 5.03
N ALA A 30 -9.06 10.48 4.09
CA ALA A 30 -8.80 11.90 3.82
C ALA A 30 -9.08 12.78 5.04
N LYS A 31 -10.25 12.63 5.67
CA LYS A 31 -10.60 13.35 6.91
C LYS A 31 -9.61 13.09 8.03
N ARG A 32 -9.18 11.83 8.21
CA ARG A 32 -8.18 11.47 9.22
C ARG A 32 -6.84 12.16 8.96
N LYS A 33 -6.40 12.23 7.70
CA LYS A 33 -5.17 12.91 7.31
C LYS A 33 -5.24 14.41 7.57
N ILE A 34 -6.35 15.06 7.26
CA ILE A 34 -6.51 16.50 7.56
C ILE A 34 -6.47 16.78 9.06
N ARG A 35 -7.20 16.00 9.86
CA ARG A 35 -7.16 16.14 11.32
C ARG A 35 -5.74 15.96 11.87
N HIS A 36 -5.02 14.95 11.39
CA HIS A 36 -3.62 14.75 11.76
C HIS A 36 -2.74 15.95 11.36
N ILE A 37 -2.89 16.49 10.14
CA ILE A 37 -2.12 17.68 9.75
C ILE A 37 -2.47 18.88 10.64
N ALA A 38 -3.74 19.07 10.99
CA ALA A 38 -4.17 20.16 11.87
C ALA A 38 -3.59 20.03 13.29
N GLU A 39 -3.50 18.81 13.82
CA GLU A 39 -2.88 18.53 15.13
C GLU A 39 -1.40 18.91 15.17
N PHE A 40 -0.66 18.69 14.08
CA PHE A 40 0.79 18.90 14.03
C PHE A 40 1.21 20.27 13.50
N CYS A 41 0.43 20.85 12.58
CA CYS A 41 0.79 22.08 11.86
C CYS A 41 -0.14 23.26 12.18
N GLY A 42 -1.15 23.07 13.02
CA GLY A 42 -2.19 24.05 13.28
C GLY A 42 -3.31 24.06 12.23
N TYR A 43 -4.51 24.43 12.65
CA TYR A 43 -5.69 24.50 11.79
C TYR A 43 -5.73 25.83 11.03
N ASP A 44 -5.79 25.76 9.70
CA ASP A 44 -5.82 26.92 8.80
C ASP A 44 -7.04 26.99 7.87
N GLY A 45 -7.94 26.00 7.93
CA GLY A 45 -9.15 25.90 7.08
C GLY A 45 -8.88 25.69 5.57
N CYS A 46 -7.69 26.02 5.06
CA CYS A 46 -7.28 25.83 3.67
C CYS A 46 -7.31 24.35 3.25
N ARG A 47 -7.01 23.45 4.18
CA ARG A 47 -6.91 22.00 3.92
C ARG A 47 -8.26 21.28 3.93
N GLU A 48 -9.33 21.98 4.30
CA GLU A 48 -10.69 21.48 4.20
C GLU A 48 -11.33 21.84 2.85
N GLN A 49 -10.66 22.60 1.99
CA GLN A 49 -11.23 22.94 0.69
C GLN A 49 -11.53 21.68 -0.16
N PRO A 50 -12.69 21.61 -0.85
CA PRO A 50 -13.07 20.44 -1.66
C PRO A 50 -12.00 20.02 -2.67
N GLY A 51 -11.24 20.96 -3.23
CA GLY A 51 -10.13 20.66 -4.13
C GLY A 51 -8.99 19.88 -3.46
N TYR A 52 -8.55 20.30 -2.27
CA TYR A 52 -7.47 19.64 -1.55
C TYR A 52 -7.91 18.28 -1.00
N MET A 53 -9.13 18.20 -0.47
CA MET A 53 -9.72 16.92 -0.05
C MET A 53 -9.86 15.92 -1.19
N ALA A 54 -10.27 16.40 -2.38
CA ALA A 54 -10.39 15.55 -3.56
C ALA A 54 -9.05 14.97 -4.02
N GLN A 55 -7.97 15.74 -3.92
CA GLN A 55 -6.62 15.24 -4.21
C GLN A 55 -6.24 14.10 -3.25
N ILE A 56 -6.44 14.30 -1.95
CA ILE A 56 -6.12 13.28 -0.95
C ILE A 56 -6.96 12.02 -1.16
N ALA A 57 -8.26 12.17 -1.41
CA ALA A 57 -9.14 11.02 -1.70
C ALA A 57 -8.70 10.27 -2.97
N ALA A 58 -8.34 10.99 -4.04
CA ALA A 58 -7.85 10.39 -5.28
C ALA A 58 -6.55 9.60 -5.08
N GLU A 59 -5.63 10.10 -4.23
CA GLU A 59 -4.41 9.36 -3.87
C GLU A 59 -4.73 8.06 -3.12
N TYR A 60 -5.64 8.09 -2.15
CA TYR A 60 -6.04 6.87 -1.42
C TYR A 60 -6.69 5.82 -2.33
N ILE A 61 -7.47 6.24 -3.32
CA ILE A 61 -8.07 5.33 -4.31
C ILE A 61 -6.98 4.71 -5.20
N ARG A 62 -6.01 5.51 -5.65
CA ARG A 62 -4.85 5.01 -6.42
C ARG A 62 -4.00 4.05 -5.61
N GLU A 63 -3.74 4.36 -4.34
CA GLU A 63 -2.99 3.50 -3.42
C GLU A 63 -3.71 2.15 -3.21
N ALA A 64 -5.03 2.17 -3.03
CA ALA A 64 -5.83 0.95 -2.89
C ALA A 64 -5.79 0.10 -4.16
N ALA A 65 -5.92 0.71 -5.34
CA ALA A 65 -5.83 0.03 -6.62
C ALA A 65 -4.44 -0.59 -6.84
N PHE A 66 -3.38 0.17 -6.55
CA PHE A 66 -1.99 -0.32 -6.64
C PHE A 66 -1.72 -1.48 -5.68
N SER A 67 -2.23 -1.39 -4.44
CA SER A 67 -2.09 -2.45 -3.44
C SER A 67 -2.81 -3.72 -3.87
N ALA A 68 -4.04 -3.60 -4.36
CA ALA A 68 -4.81 -4.73 -4.87
C ALA A 68 -4.11 -5.40 -6.06
N TRP A 69 -3.60 -4.61 -7.01
CA TRP A 69 -2.82 -5.12 -8.14
C TRP A 69 -1.57 -5.87 -7.68
N THR A 70 -0.81 -5.30 -6.75
CA THR A 70 0.42 -5.91 -6.20
C THR A 70 0.14 -7.25 -5.53
N ILE A 71 -0.96 -7.38 -4.80
CA ILE A 71 -1.38 -8.64 -4.18
C ILE A 71 -1.69 -9.69 -5.25
N MET A 72 -2.36 -9.29 -6.34
CA MET A 72 -2.71 -10.19 -7.44
C MET A 72 -1.49 -10.66 -8.23
N ASP A 73 -0.56 -9.77 -8.57
CA ASP A 73 0.69 -10.10 -9.23
C ASP A 73 1.53 -11.11 -8.42
N ASN A 74 1.64 -10.91 -7.10
CA ASN A 74 2.33 -11.85 -6.22
C ASN A 74 1.64 -13.22 -6.15
N LYS A 75 0.29 -13.26 -6.15
CA LYS A 75 -0.47 -14.52 -6.21
C LYS A 75 -0.26 -15.24 -7.55
N GLU A 76 -0.23 -14.52 -8.65
CA GLU A 76 0.01 -15.11 -9.97
C GLU A 76 1.42 -15.68 -10.11
N LYS A 77 2.44 -14.92 -9.70
CA LYS A 77 3.83 -15.41 -9.63
C LYS A 77 3.98 -16.62 -8.70
N GLY A 78 3.26 -16.65 -7.57
CA GLY A 78 3.20 -17.81 -6.70
C GLY A 78 2.57 -19.05 -7.34
N ARG A 79 1.51 -18.86 -8.14
CA ARG A 79 0.84 -19.94 -8.90
C ARG A 79 1.69 -20.48 -10.05
N GLN A 80 2.41 -19.61 -10.77
CA GLN A 80 3.35 -20.03 -11.82
C GLN A 80 4.46 -20.93 -11.26
N LYS A 81 5.00 -20.61 -10.07
CA LYS A 81 5.99 -21.47 -9.39
C LYS A 81 5.46 -22.87 -9.01
N LEU A 82 4.14 -23.03 -8.81
CA LEU A 82 3.53 -24.33 -8.49
C LEU A 82 3.14 -25.14 -9.74
N THR A 83 3.04 -24.51 -10.91
CA THR A 83 2.46 -25.12 -12.12
C THR A 83 3.48 -25.50 -13.19
N THR A 84 4.76 -25.15 -13.01
CA THR A 84 5.85 -25.68 -13.83
C THR A 84 6.27 -27.08 -13.33
N PRO A 85 6.10 -28.15 -14.14
CA PRO A 85 6.69 -29.45 -13.82
C PRO A 85 8.19 -29.40 -14.11
N GLU A 86 8.97 -29.69 -13.05
CA GLU A 86 10.38 -30.04 -12.99
C GLU A 86 11.43 -29.17 -13.74
N HIS A 87 12.26 -28.49 -12.96
CA HIS A 87 13.69 -28.65 -13.14
C HIS A 87 14.21 -29.49 -11.98
N THR A 88 14.85 -30.61 -12.34
CA THR A 88 15.73 -31.40 -11.49
C THR A 88 16.58 -30.47 -10.62
N PRO A 89 16.75 -30.76 -9.31
CA PRO A 89 17.61 -29.95 -8.47
C PRO A 89 19.04 -30.17 -8.94
N THR A 90 19.54 -29.29 -9.82
CA THR A 90 20.98 -29.12 -9.98
C THR A 90 21.44 -28.58 -8.65
N VAL A 91 22.10 -29.43 -7.87
CA VAL A 91 22.70 -29.12 -6.58
C VAL A 91 23.74 -28.03 -6.79
N TYR A 92 23.31 -26.77 -6.77
CA TYR A 92 24.20 -25.65 -6.56
C TYR A 92 24.53 -25.65 -5.06
N HIS A 93 25.64 -26.30 -4.74
CA HIS A 93 26.40 -26.02 -3.52
C HIS A 93 26.75 -24.53 -3.52
N VAL A 94 25.88 -23.72 -2.92
CA VAL A 94 26.25 -22.39 -2.47
C VAL A 94 26.17 -22.44 -0.94
N PHE A 95 27.33 -22.69 -0.35
CA PHE A 95 27.61 -22.42 1.05
C PHE A 95 27.24 -20.96 1.36
N TYR A 96 26.01 -20.74 1.81
CA TYR A 96 25.70 -19.58 2.65
C TYR A 96 25.51 -20.11 4.06
N ALA A 97 26.64 -20.19 4.78
CA ALA A 97 26.66 -20.47 6.20
C ALA A 97 25.69 -19.50 6.91
N LYS A 98 24.69 -20.07 7.57
CA LYS A 98 23.80 -19.37 8.50
C LYS A 98 24.65 -18.72 9.60
N SER A 99 24.98 -17.44 9.46
CA SER A 99 25.35 -16.62 10.62
C SER A 99 24.07 -16.24 11.38
N ARG A 100 23.50 -17.20 12.11
CA ARG A 100 22.52 -16.89 13.17
C ARG A 100 23.30 -16.22 14.30
N ARG A 101 23.19 -14.89 14.40
CA ARG A 101 23.62 -14.16 15.60
C ARG A 101 22.64 -14.52 16.72
N THR A 102 22.98 -15.49 17.56
CA THR A 102 22.31 -15.70 18.85
C THR A 102 22.81 -14.64 19.83
N HIS A 103 21.96 -14.25 20.78
CA HIS A 103 22.14 -13.09 21.65
C HIS A 103 23.24 -13.26 22.72
N ASN A 104 24.12 -14.25 22.60
CA ASN A 104 25.30 -14.46 23.45
C ASN A 104 26.41 -14.99 22.55
N GLY A 105 27.43 -14.16 22.28
CA GLY A 105 28.47 -14.40 21.29
C GLY A 105 29.47 -15.49 21.68
N ALA A 106 29.13 -16.75 21.40
CA ALA A 106 30.07 -17.86 21.37
C ALA A 106 29.83 -18.70 20.10
N PHE A 107 30.89 -18.94 19.34
CA PHE A 107 30.90 -19.78 18.13
C PHE A 107 31.62 -21.08 18.51
N ASP A 108 30.85 -22.15 18.77
CA ASP A 108 31.42 -23.49 18.91
C ASP A 108 31.37 -24.18 17.55
N VAL A 109 32.54 -24.54 17.03
CA VAL A 109 32.70 -25.38 15.84
C VAL A 109 33.21 -26.72 16.34
N GLU A 110 32.34 -27.72 16.38
CA GLU A 110 32.76 -29.11 16.58
C GLU A 110 33.14 -29.76 15.23
N PRO A 111 34.11 -30.70 15.23
CA PRO A 111 34.93 -31.09 14.08
C PRO A 111 34.21 -31.85 12.95
#